data_AF-A0A924HY02-F1
#
_entry.id   AF-A0A924HY02-F1
#
_cell.length_a   1.000
_cell.length_b   1.000
_cell.length_c   1.000
_cell.angle_alpha   90.00
_cell.angle_beta   90.00
_cell.angle_gamma   90.00
#
_symmetry.space_group_name_H-M   'P 1'
#
loop_
_entity.id
_entity.type
_entity.pdbx_description
1 polymer ?
#
loop_
_entity_poly.entity_id
_entity_poly.type
_entity_poly.pdbx_seq_one_letter_code
_entity_poly.pdbx_strand_id
1 'polypeptide(L)'
;MTRHPANPQADASPASSTPPGAPATLDGITLEALLTTLVARHGWQGLGQRIDIRCFTTDPSIASSLKFLRKTPWARQKVEQLFLAPHD
;
A
#
# COMPACT_ATOMS: atom_id res chain seq x y z
N MET A 1 -8.82 -26.22 -14.40
CA MET A 1 -7.61 -25.45 -14.76
C MET A 1 -7.61 -24.24 -13.83
N THR A 2 -6.72 -24.27 -12.84
CA THR A 2 -6.54 -23.42 -11.65
C THR A 2 -7.70 -22.51 -11.22
N ARG A 3 -8.52 -23.03 -10.30
CA ARG A 3 -9.45 -22.23 -9.49
C ARG A 3 -8.60 -21.34 -8.58
N HIS A 4 -8.63 -20.02 -8.77
CA HIS A 4 -8.15 -19.08 -7.77
C HIS A 4 -8.85 -19.41 -6.44
N PRO A 5 -8.12 -19.61 -5.33
CA PRO A 5 -8.78 -19.62 -4.04
C PRO A 5 -9.35 -18.21 -3.81
N ALA A 6 -10.66 -18.16 -3.58
CA ALA A 6 -11.33 -16.98 -3.06
C ALA A 6 -10.55 -16.50 -1.83
N ASN A 7 -10.09 -15.25 -1.90
CA ASN A 7 -9.55 -14.52 -0.77
C ASN A 7 -10.66 -14.47 0.31
N PRO A 8 -10.52 -15.17 1.46
CA PRO A 8 -11.50 -15.09 2.52
C PRO A 8 -11.24 -13.79 3.28
N GLN A 9 -11.62 -12.68 2.67
CA GLN A 9 -11.54 -11.37 3.29
C GLN A 9 -12.72 -11.24 4.26
N ALA A 10 -12.60 -11.90 5.41
CA ALA A 10 -13.53 -11.82 6.53
C ALA A 10 -12.74 -12.01 7.85
N ASP A 11 -12.05 -10.96 8.27
CA ASP A 11 -12.24 -10.32 9.60
C ASP A 11 -11.35 -9.07 9.71
N ALA A 12 -11.83 -7.95 9.16
CA ALA A 12 -11.54 -6.59 9.65
C ALA A 12 -12.43 -5.59 8.88
N SER A 13 -13.41 -5.07 9.60
CA SER A 13 -14.39 -4.06 9.24
C SER A 13 -13.86 -2.80 8.53
N PRO A 14 -14.72 -2.06 7.82
CA PRO A 14 -14.40 -0.77 7.24
C PRO A 14 -14.54 0.34 8.31
N ALA A 15 -13.46 0.72 8.98
CA ALA A 15 -13.36 2.02 9.66
C ALA A 15 -11.94 2.34 10.18
N SER A 16 -11.48 3.54 9.82
CA SER A 16 -10.69 4.43 10.69
C SER A 16 -9.20 4.13 10.90
N SER A 17 -8.40 4.63 9.98
CA SER A 17 -7.36 5.61 10.35
C SER A 17 -7.42 6.81 9.42
N THR A 18 -8.58 7.45 9.36
CA THR A 18 -8.63 8.91 9.22
C THR A 18 -8.25 9.46 10.59
N PRO A 19 -7.10 10.11 10.79
CA PRO A 19 -6.99 11.08 11.87
C PRO A 19 -7.95 12.24 11.56
N PRO A 20 -8.96 12.53 12.40
CA PRO A 20 -9.79 13.70 12.22
C PRO A 20 -8.97 14.92 12.67
N GLY A 21 -8.46 15.66 11.69
CA GLY A 21 -7.89 16.99 11.89
C GLY A 21 -6.37 17.04 12.01
N ALA A 22 -5.70 17.25 10.90
CA ALA A 22 -4.49 18.08 10.87
C ALA A 22 -4.34 18.68 9.47
N PRO A 23 -4.24 20.01 9.31
CA PRO A 23 -3.88 20.61 8.03
C PRO A 23 -2.43 20.24 7.74
N ALA A 24 -2.22 19.15 7.02
CA ALA A 24 -0.88 18.68 6.69
C ALA A 24 -0.28 19.61 5.64
N THR A 25 0.52 20.56 6.11
CA THR A 25 1.58 21.15 5.31
C THR A 25 2.39 20.01 4.68
N LEU A 26 2.71 20.17 3.39
CA LEU A 26 3.31 19.13 2.53
C LEU A 26 4.78 18.81 2.86
N ASP A 27 5.33 19.32 3.95
CA ASP A 27 6.77 19.32 4.27
C ASP A 27 7.29 18.08 5.01
N GLY A 28 6.57 16.94 4.99
CA GLY A 28 6.97 15.77 5.77
C GLY A 28 6.27 14.46 5.44
N ILE A 29 6.01 14.17 4.18
CA ILE A 29 5.34 12.91 3.79
C ILE A 29 6.24 11.72 4.13
N THR A 30 5.81 10.89 5.07
CA THR A 30 6.52 9.66 5.45
C THR A 30 6.24 8.52 4.45
N LEU A 31 7.09 7.48 4.44
CA LEU A 31 6.86 6.27 3.63
C LEU A 31 5.50 5.61 3.94
N GLU A 32 5.04 5.72 5.20
CA GLU A 32 3.72 5.26 5.62
C GLU A 32 2.60 6.08 4.98
N ALA A 33 2.70 7.41 5.02
CA ALA A 33 1.71 8.28 4.39
C ALA A 33 1.65 8.06 2.87
N LEU A 34 2.80 7.90 2.22
CA LEU A 34 2.91 7.61 0.80
C LEU A 34 2.24 6.27 0.45
N LEU A 35 2.59 5.20 1.17
CA LEU A 35 1.98 3.88 0.95
C LEU A 35 0.48 3.90 1.21
N THR A 36 0.04 4.55 2.28
CA THR A 36 -1.39 4.68 2.63
C THR A 36 -2.15 5.41 1.53
N THR A 37 -1.58 6.47 0.98
CA THR A 37 -2.18 7.22 -0.15
C THR A 37 -2.29 6.35 -1.41
N LEU A 38 -1.25 5.58 -1.73
CA LEU A 38 -1.27 4.68 -2.88
C LEU A 38 -2.29 3.55 -2.72
N VAL A 39 -2.41 2.98 -1.52
CA VAL A 39 -3.42 1.96 -1.20
C VAL A 39 -4.82 2.56 -1.28
N ALA A 40 -5.03 3.78 -0.76
CA ALA A 40 -6.32 4.45 -0.84
C ALA A 40 -6.74 4.75 -2.29
N ARG A 41 -5.77 5.04 -3.17
CA ARG A 41 -6.03 5.35 -4.58
C ARG A 41 -6.17 4.11 -5.48
N HIS A 42 -5.28 3.13 -5.35
CA HIS A 42 -5.17 1.98 -6.26
C HIS A 42 -5.59 0.65 -5.64
N GLY A 43 -5.71 0.58 -4.32
CA GLY A 43 -5.87 -0.66 -3.59
C GLY A 43 -4.64 -1.55 -3.64
N TRP A 44 -4.66 -2.60 -2.82
CA TRP A 44 -3.57 -3.58 -2.75
C TRP A 44 -3.40 -4.37 -4.05
N GLN A 45 -4.50 -4.66 -4.76
CA GLN A 45 -4.44 -5.37 -6.03
C GLN A 45 -3.73 -4.54 -7.11
N GLY A 46 -4.03 -3.25 -7.23
CA GLY A 46 -3.34 -2.36 -8.17
C GLY A 46 -1.85 -2.19 -7.85
N LEU A 47 -1.50 -2.13 -6.55
CA LEU A 47 -0.11 -2.13 -6.08
C LEU A 47 0.60 -3.44 -6.44
N GLY A 48 -0.01 -4.59 -6.20
CA GLY A 48 0.57 -5.91 -6.52
C GLY A 48 0.76 -6.15 -8.01
N GLN A 49 -0.06 -5.55 -8.88
CA GLN A 49 0.13 -5.60 -10.34
C GLN A 49 1.32 -4.76 -10.80
N ARG A 50 1.57 -3.62 -10.15
CA ARG A 50 2.64 -2.69 -10.52
C ARG A 50 3.97 -3.04 -9.85
N ILE A 51 3.89 -3.63 -8.66
CA ILE A 51 5.01 -4.02 -7.83
C ILE A 51 4.77 -5.50 -7.48
N ASP A 52 5.41 -6.37 -8.25
CA ASP A 52 5.29 -7.82 -8.11
C ASP A 52 6.01 -8.31 -6.84
N ILE A 53 5.42 -8.00 -5.69
CA ILE A 53 5.83 -8.47 -4.38
C ILE A 53 4.68 -9.16 -3.69
N ARG A 54 5.01 -10.30 -3.08
CA ARG A 54 4.05 -11.12 -2.34
C ARG A 54 3.41 -10.38 -1.16
N CYS A 55 4.08 -9.37 -0.62
CA CYS A 55 3.59 -8.56 0.50
C CYS A 55 2.31 -7.78 0.19
N PHE A 56 2.01 -7.50 -1.09
CA PHE A 56 0.78 -6.80 -1.49
C PHE A 56 -0.34 -7.74 -1.93
N THR A 57 -0.03 -9.02 -2.15
CA THR A 57 -0.99 -10.03 -2.61
C THR A 57 -1.34 -11.07 -1.55
N THR A 58 -0.47 -11.28 -0.57
CA THR A 58 -0.66 -12.20 0.56
C THR A 58 -0.67 -11.39 1.87
N ASP A 59 -1.79 -11.40 2.58
CA ASP A 59 -2.01 -10.64 3.83
C ASP A 59 -1.57 -9.15 3.75
N PRO A 60 -2.09 -8.39 2.77
CA PRO A 60 -1.68 -7.02 2.58
C PRO A 60 -2.05 -6.16 3.80
N SER A 61 -1.04 -5.52 4.39
CA SER A 61 -1.19 -4.64 5.54
C SER A 61 -0.12 -3.56 5.54
N ILE A 62 -0.46 -2.35 6.02
CA ILE A 62 0.46 -1.21 6.07
C ILE A 62 1.70 -1.56 6.91
N ALA A 63 1.52 -2.10 8.11
CA ALA A 63 2.63 -2.45 9.00
C ALA A 63 3.58 -3.52 8.42
N SER A 64 3.03 -4.59 7.84
CA SER A 64 3.81 -5.66 7.20
C SER A 64 4.55 -5.16 5.96
N SER A 65 3.87 -4.34 5.15
CA SER A 65 4.46 -3.69 3.99
C SER A 65 5.60 -2.77 4.38
N LEU A 66 5.43 -1.90 5.38
CA LEU A 66 6.49 -1.01 5.84
C LEU A 66 7.70 -1.76 6.38
N LYS A 67 7.48 -2.84 7.16
CA LYS A 67 8.58 -3.72 7.59
C LYS A 67 9.32 -4.32 6.39
N PHE A 68 8.59 -4.74 5.36
CA PHE A 68 9.18 -5.26 4.13
C PHE A 68 9.96 -4.19 3.36
N LEU A 69 9.36 -3.02 3.09
CA LEU A 69 9.98 -1.88 2.40
C LEU A 69 11.20 -1.31 3.16
N ARG A 70 11.28 -1.52 4.48
CA ARG A 70 12.47 -1.21 5.28
C ARG A 70 13.63 -2.18 5.00
N LYS A 71 13.34 -3.46 4.82
CA LYS A 71 14.34 -4.51 4.55
C LYS A 71 14.69 -4.65 3.07
N THR A 72 13.80 -4.21 2.18
CA THR A 72 13.89 -4.39 0.73
C THR A 72 13.89 -3.03 0.04
N PRO A 73 15.08 -2.39 -0.11
CA PRO A 73 15.17 -1.00 -0.59
C PRO A 73 14.66 -0.81 -2.01
N TRP A 74 14.89 -1.78 -2.91
CA TRP A 74 14.39 -1.70 -4.28
C TRP A 74 12.85 -1.65 -4.34
N ALA A 75 12.17 -2.33 -3.41
CA ALA A 75 10.70 -2.31 -3.34
C ALA A 75 10.20 -0.96 -2.86
N ARG A 76 10.89 -0.33 -1.90
CA ARG A 76 10.61 1.06 -1.48
C ARG A 76 10.71 2.02 -2.66
N GLN A 77 11.81 1.93 -3.41
CA GLN A 77 12.00 2.78 -4.58
C GLN A 77 10.88 2.60 -5.61
N LYS A 78 10.38 1.37 -5.81
CA LYS A 78 9.22 1.12 -6.69
C LYS A 78 7.94 1.80 -6.19
N VAL A 79 7.68 1.75 -4.88
CA VAL A 79 6.53 2.44 -4.26
C VAL A 79 6.66 3.96 -4.41
N GLU A 80 7.84 4.51 -4.16
CA GLU A 80 8.12 5.95 -4.34
C GLU A 80 7.98 6.38 -5.80
N GLN A 81 8.52 5.60 -6.74
CA GLN A 81 8.34 5.83 -8.18
C GLN A 81 6.88 5.79 -8.58
N LEU A 82 6.09 4.89 -7.99
CA LEU A 82 4.66 4.80 -8.26
C LEU A 82 3.90 6.07 -7.85
N PHE A 83 4.34 6.68 -6.75
CA PHE A 83 3.75 7.91 -6.22
C PHE A 83 4.12 9.14 -7.06
N LEU A 84 5.35 9.17 -7.57
CA LEU A 84 5.85 10.25 -8.44
C LEU A 84 5.41 10.12 -9.89
N ALA A 85 5.07 8.91 -10.35
CA ALA A 85 4.58 8.68 -11.70
C ALA A 85 3.30 9.50 -11.92
N PRO A 86 3.30 10.47 -12.86
CA PRO A 86 2.10 11.19 -13.23
C PRO A 86 1.04 10.19 -13.66
N HIS A 87 -0.14 10.30 -13.06
CA HIS A 87 -1.32 9.61 -13.52
C HIS A 87 -1.66 10.18 -14.90
N ASP A 88 -1.77 9.32 -15.92
CA ASP A 88 -2.40 9.68 -17.20
C ASP A 88 -3.92 9.75 -16.99
#